data_AF-A0A529X6Y4-F1
#
_entry.id   AF-A0A529X6Y4-F1
#
_cell.length_a   1.000
_cell.length_b   1.000
_cell.length_c   1.000
_cell.angle_alpha   90.00
_cell.angle_beta   90.00
_cell.angle_gamma   90.00
#
_symmetry.space_group_name_H-M   'P 1'
#
loop_
_entity.id
_entity.type
_entity.pdbx_description
1 polymer ?
#
loop_
_entity_poly.entity_id
_entity_poly.type
_entity_poly.pdbx_seq_one_letter_code
_entity_poly.pdbx_strand_id
1 'polypeptide(L)' 'MSAHFARTNHHEALDRLADRRLLRALAYVDGHWTASEAAASFEVTDPASRSHHCLR' A
#
# COMPACT_ATOMS: atom_id res chain seq x y z
N MET A 1 -20.12 9.88 -5.31
CA MET A 1 -19.12 9.59 -4.27
C MET A 1 -17.77 9.57 -4.95
N SER A 2 -16.99 10.65 -4.82
CA SER A 2 -15.75 10.84 -5.56
C SER A 2 -14.60 10.31 -4.70
N ALA A 3 -13.97 9.20 -5.11
CA ALA A 3 -12.74 8.75 -4.48
C ALA A 3 -11.64 9.75 -4.83
N HIS A 4 -11.29 10.63 -3.89
CA HIS A 4 -10.07 11.41 -3.97
C HIS A 4 -8.91 10.43 -3.83
N PHE A 5 -8.32 10.03 -4.96
CA PHE A 5 -7.03 9.36 -4.97
C PHE A 5 -6.00 10.38 -4.47
N ALA A 6 -5.76 10.38 -3.17
CA ALA A 6 -4.64 11.08 -2.58
C ALA A 6 -3.40 10.60 -3.32
N ARG A 7 -2.74 11.55 -3.98
CA ARG A 7 -1.50 11.36 -4.74
C ARG A 7 -0.58 10.50 -3.89
N THR A 8 -0.20 9.32 -4.38
CA THR A 8 0.66 8.39 -3.64
C THR A 8 1.90 9.16 -3.23
N ASN A 9 2.06 9.38 -1.92
CA ASN A 9 3.31 9.86 -1.38
C ASN A 9 4.28 8.70 -1.58
N HIS A 10 4.98 8.69 -2.71
CA HIS A 10 5.83 7.56 -3.08
C HIS A 10 7.12 7.66 -2.29
N HIS A 11 7.34 6.74 -1.36
CA HIS A 11 8.56 6.71 -0.56
C HIS A 11 9.74 6.30 -1.45
N GLU A 12 10.70 7.19 -1.70
CA GLU A 12 11.83 6.96 -2.64
C GLU A 12 12.64 5.70 -2.33
N ALA A 13 12.76 5.30 -1.06
CA ALA A 13 13.38 4.01 -0.70
C ALA A 13 12.73 2.78 -1.37
N LEU A 14 11.43 2.83 -1.71
CA LEU A 14 10.74 1.75 -2.41
C LEU A 14 11.20 1.61 -3.87
N ASP A 15 11.80 2.64 -4.47
CA ASP A 15 12.40 2.51 -5.80
C ASP A 15 13.64 1.64 -5.82
N ARG A 16 14.27 1.44 -4.65
CA ARG A 16 15.47 0.62 -4.47
C ARG A 16 15.18 -0.87 -4.25
N LEU A 17 13.90 -1.29 -4.23
CA LEU A 17 13.54 -2.71 -4.15
C LEU A 17 14.06 -3.44 -5.40
N ALA A 18 14.92 -4.45 -5.20
CA ALA A 18 15.43 -5.27 -6.30
C ALA A 18 14.31 -6.02 -7.05
N ASP A 19 13.27 -6.43 -6.31
CA ASP A 19 12.02 -6.94 -6.88
C ASP A 19 10.83 -6.14 -6.36
N ARG A 20 10.26 -5.29 -7.24
CA ARG A 20 9.07 -4.47 -6.92
C ARG A 20 7.83 -5.28 -6.59
N ARG A 21 7.77 -6.56 -6.95
CA ARG A 21 6.63 -7.46 -6.69
C ARG A 21 6.51 -7.85 -5.21
N LEU A 22 7.52 -7.56 -4.38
CA LEU A 22 7.48 -7.80 -2.94
C LEU A 22 6.66 -6.74 -2.20
N LEU A 23 6.49 -5.54 -2.77
CA LEU A 23 5.59 -4.54 -2.21
C LEU A 23 4.15 -4.93 -2.53
N ARG A 24 3.35 -5.18 -1.48
CA ARG A 24 1.97 -5.67 -1.59
C ARG A 24 1.05 -4.87 -0.68
N ALA A 25 -0.13 -4.56 -1.22
CA ALA A 25 -1.18 -3.80 -0.54
C ALA A 25 -2.29 -4.71 0.02
N LEU A 26 -2.54 -5.85 -0.64
CA LEU A 26 -3.59 -6.80 -0.33
C LEU A 26 -3.16 -7.81 0.74
N ALA A 27 -4.12 -8.38 1.47
CA ALA A 27 -3.87 -9.49 2.39
C ALA A 27 -3.66 -10.81 1.62
N TYR A 28 -2.88 -11.73 2.17
CA TYR A 28 -2.76 -13.09 1.63
C TYR A 28 -3.64 -14.05 2.43
N VAL A 29 -4.73 -14.53 1.83
CA VAL A 29 -5.75 -15.37 2.48
C VAL A 29 -6.05 -16.56 1.56
N ASP A 30 -5.96 -17.78 2.08
CA ASP A 30 -6.26 -19.03 1.37
C ASP A 30 -5.59 -19.17 0.00
N GLY A 31 -4.33 -18.74 -0.10
CA GLY A 31 -3.57 -18.82 -1.35
C GLY A 31 -3.79 -17.65 -2.33
N HIS A 32 -4.58 -16.65 -1.94
CA HIS A 32 -4.97 -15.54 -2.81
C HIS A 32 -4.59 -14.19 -2.20
N TRP A 33 -4.24 -13.24 -3.07
CA TRP A 33 -4.16 -11.83 -2.70
C TRP A 33 -5.57 -11.24 -2.73
N THR A 34 -6.05 -10.82 -1.56
CA THR A 34 -7.46 -10.56 -1.30
C THR A 34 -7.64 -9.15 -0.72
N ALA A 35 -8.53 -8.37 -1.33
CA ALA A 35 -8.99 -7.10 -0.79
C ALA A 35 -10.05 -7.35 0.29
N SER A 36 -10.28 -6.36 1.17
CA SER A 36 -11.45 -6.41 2.05
C SER A 36 -12.75 -6.36 1.24
N GLU A 37 -13.84 -6.89 1.79
CA GLU A 37 -15.16 -6.94 1.12
C GLU A 37 -15.64 -5.53 0.69
N ALA A 38 -15.39 -4.53 1.53
CA ALA A 38 -15.74 -3.14 1.26
C ALA A 38 -14.69 -2.37 0.44
N ALA A 39 -13.61 -3.04 -0.01
CA ALA A 39 -12.41 -2.41 -0.57
C ALA A 39 -11.85 -1.28 0.31
N ALA A 40 -12.04 -1.39 1.63
CA ALA A 40 -11.51 -0.51 2.63
C ALA A 40 -10.00 -0.75 2.81
N SER A 41 -9.26 0.36 2.93
CA SER A 41 -7.81 0.42 3.00
C SER A 41 -7.37 1.40 4.08
N PHE A 42 -6.15 1.29 4.58
CA PHE A 42 -5.56 2.26 5.50
C PHE A 42 -4.11 2.56 5.15
N GLU A 43 -3.63 3.70 5.65
CA GLU A 43 -2.29 4.18 5.37
C GLU A 43 -1.28 3.63 6.37
N VAL A 44 -0.15 3.13 5.86
CA VAL A 44 1.01 2.75 6.66
C VAL A 44 2.04 3.85 6.56
N THR A 45 2.47 4.34 7.72
CA THR A 45 3.43 5.43 7.81
C THR A 45 4.78 4.89 8.25
N ASP A 46 5.85 5.24 7.52
CA ASP A 46 7.22 5.00 7.97
C ASP A 46 7.49 5.84 9.23
N PRO A 47 7.77 5.23 10.39
CA PRO A 47 7.98 5.96 11.62
C PRO A 47 9.25 6.84 11.61
N ALA A 48 10.22 6.56 10.73
CA ALA A 48 11.48 7.31 10.66
C ALA A 48 11.34 8.64 9.92
N SER A 49 10.63 8.65 8.78
CA SER A 49 10.45 9.85 7.95
C SER A 49 9.06 10.49 8.03
N ARG A 50 8.09 9.80 8.64
CA ARG A 50 6.65 10.09 8.54
C ARG A 50 6.10 10.05 7.11
N SER A 51 6.84 9.47 6.16
CA SER A 51 6.33 9.25 4.81
C SER A 51 5.29 8.13 4.81
N HIS A 52 4.35 8.18 3.86
CA HIS A 52 3.19 7.32 3.88
C HIS A 52 3.12 6.37 2.68
N HIS A 53 2.58 5.15 2.88
CA HIS A 53 2.26 4.20 1.82
C HIS A 53 0.87 3.59 2.07
N CYS A 54 -0.01 3.58 1.07
CA CYS A 54 -1.35 3.03 1.20
C CYS A 54 -1.34 1.51 1.00
N LEU A 55 -1.76 0.74 2.00
CA LEU A 55 -2.05 -0.68 1.86
C LEU A 55 -3.54 -0.84 1.55
N ARG A 56 -3.83 -1.46 0.41
CA ARG A 56 -5.14 -1.48 -0.26
C ARG A 56 -5.79 -2.84 -0.17
#